data_AF-A0A343LN26-F1
#
_entry.id   AF-A0A343LN26-F1
#
_cell.length_a   1.000
_cell.length_b   1.000
_cell.length_c   1.000
_cell.angle_alpha   90.00
_cell.angle_beta   90.00
_cell.angle_gamma   90.00
#
_symmetry.space_group_name_H-M   'P 1'
#
loop_
_entity.id
_entity.type
_entity.pdbx_description
1 polymer ?
#
loop_
_entity_poly.entity_id
_entity_poly.type
_entity_poly.pdbx_seq_one_letter_code
_entity_poly.pdbx_strand_id
1 'polypeptide(L)'
;EFLILISGKAYTRNEVLDMEKLMLNTLHFNMPVPTAYVFIRRFLKVAQANKKLELLAFFLVELSLVEYEMLKFSPSLLTAA
;
A
#
# COMPACT_ATOMS: atom_id res chain seq x y z
N GLU A 1 20.38 7.21 -1.25
CA GLU A 1 20.63 7.99 -0.03
C GLU A 1 19.56 7.84 1.06
N PHE A 2 18.31 8.31 0.90
CA PHE A 2 17.33 8.26 2.01
C PHE A 2 17.05 6.86 2.55
N LEU A 3 16.78 5.87 1.68
CA LEU A 3 16.51 4.48 2.09
C LEU A 3 17.70 3.84 2.84
N ILE A 4 18.93 4.19 2.44
CA ILE A 4 20.16 3.72 3.09
C ILE A 4 20.31 4.33 4.50
N LEU A 5 19.91 5.60 4.65
CA LEU A 5 19.99 6.29 5.94
C LEU A 5 19.00 5.71 6.95
N ILE A 6 17.73 5.53 6.56
CA ILE A 6 16.69 4.97 7.46
C ILE A 6 16.98 3.53 7.85
N SER A 7 17.68 2.76 7.00
CA SER A 7 18.11 1.40 7.30
C SER A 7 19.40 1.34 8.13
N GLY A 8 19.87 2.46 8.69
CA GLY A 8 21.09 2.51 9.50
C GLY A 8 22.38 2.20 8.73
N LYS A 9 22.41 2.49 7.42
CA LYS A 9 23.50 2.12 6.50
C LYS A 9 23.77 0.61 6.41
N ALA A 10 22.79 -0.23 6.76
CA ALA A 10 22.88 -1.68 6.63
C ALA A 10 23.04 -2.17 5.17
N TYR A 11 22.66 -1.33 4.20
CA TYR A 11 22.73 -1.65 2.77
C TYR A 11 23.51 -0.58 2.00
N THR A 12 24.23 -1.02 0.98
CA THR A 12 24.90 -0.16 0.01
C THR A 12 23.92 0.30 -1.08
N ARG A 13 24.30 1.35 -1.81
CA ARG A 13 23.52 1.83 -2.95
C ARG A 13 23.31 0.75 -4.02
N ASN A 14 24.33 -0.06 -4.28
CA ASN A 14 24.26 -1.09 -5.31
C ASN A 14 23.26 -2.19 -4.92
N GLU A 15 23.27 -2.63 -3.66
CA GLU A 15 22.31 -3.64 -3.16
C GLU A 15 20.87 -3.17 -3.27
N VAL A 16 20.58 -1.90 -2.93
CA VAL A 16 19.24 -1.32 -3.07
C VAL A 16 18.79 -1.29 -4.53
N LEU A 17 19.68 -0.88 -5.45
CA LEU A 17 19.39 -0.82 -6.88
C LEU A 17 19.21 -2.21 -7.51
N ASP A 18 19.97 -3.20 -7.06
CA ASP A 18 19.85 -4.56 -7.56
C ASP A 18 18.54 -5.21 -7.10
N MET A 19 18.11 -4.93 -5.86
CA MET A 19 16.78 -5.34 -5.39
C MET A 19 15.65 -4.63 -6.14
N GLU A 20 15.79 -3.34 -6.43
CA GLU A 20 14.80 -2.60 -7.23
C GLU A 20 14.63 -3.23 -8.63
N LYS A 21 15.74 -3.53 -9.32
CA LYS A 21 15.70 -4.22 -10.62
C LYS A 21 15.05 -5.59 -10.51
N LEU A 22 15.38 -6.36 -9.48
CA LEU A 22 14.80 -7.69 -9.26
C LEU A 22 13.28 -7.61 -9.07
N MET A 23 12.79 -6.68 -8.25
CA MET A 23 11.35 -6.48 -8.03
C MET A 23 10.65 -6.08 -9.32
N LEU A 24 11.20 -5.10 -10.06
CA LEU A 24 10.60 -4.63 -11.32
C LEU A 24 10.53 -5.73 -12.39
N ASN A 25 11.61 -6.52 -12.54
CA ASN A 25 11.64 -7.64 -13.48
C ASN A 25 10.65 -8.74 -13.09
N THR A 26 10.53 -9.04 -11.78
CA THR A 26 9.58 -10.04 -11.25
C THR A 26 8.13 -9.62 -11.53
N LEU A 27 7.83 -8.33 -11.43
CA LEU A 27 6.52 -7.77 -11.74
C LEU A 27 6.30 -7.56 -13.26
N HIS A 28 7.28 -7.89 -14.10
CA HIS A 28 7.26 -7.59 -15.54
C HIS A 28 6.94 -6.11 -15.83
N PHE A 29 7.42 -5.20 -14.97
CA PHE A 29 7.11 -3.77 -15.02
C PHE A 29 5.60 -3.42 -14.91
N ASN A 30 4.75 -4.37 -14.48
CA ASN A 30 3.33 -4.16 -14.24
C ASN A 30 3.07 -3.55 -12.85
N MET A 31 3.46 -2.29 -12.69
CA MET A 31 3.28 -1.51 -11.45
C MET A 31 1.87 -0.92 -11.19
N PRO A 32 1.03 -0.59 -12.19
CA PRO A 32 -0.23 0.10 -11.94
C PRO A 32 -1.33 -0.89 -11.49
N VAL A 33 -1.25 -1.36 -10.24
CA VAL A 33 -2.28 -2.19 -9.62
C VAL A 33 -3.11 -1.32 -8.66
N PRO A 34 -4.46 -1.37 -8.73
CA PRO A 34 -5.29 -0.55 -7.86
C PRO A 34 -5.13 -0.97 -6.39
N THR A 35 -4.71 -0.02 -5.55
CA THR A 35 -4.55 -0.23 -4.12
C THR A 35 -5.86 0.04 -3.38
N ALA A 36 -5.92 -0.38 -2.10
CA ALA A 36 -7.07 -0.13 -1.22
C ALA A 36 -7.42 1.36 -1.17
N TYR A 37 -6.40 2.23 -1.20
CA TYR A 37 -6.56 3.68 -1.22
C TYR A 37 -7.45 4.22 -2.35
N VAL A 38 -7.38 3.61 -3.54
CA VAL A 38 -8.19 4.06 -4.68
C VAL A 38 -9.67 3.75 -4.46
N PHE A 39 -9.98 2.57 -3.90
CA PHE A 39 -11.34 2.14 -3.65
C PHE A 39 -11.99 2.89 -2.48
N ILE A 40 -11.29 3.08 -1.36
CA ILE A 40 -11.82 3.83 -0.21
C ILE A 40 -12.20 5.26 -0.59
N ARG A 41 -11.38 5.95 -1.41
CA ARG A 41 -11.70 7.29 -1.92
C ARG A 41 -13.00 7.30 -2.74
N ARG A 42 -13.23 6.26 -3.55
CA ARG A 42 -14.45 6.11 -4.34
C ARG A 42 -15.65 5.84 -3.45
N PHE A 43 -15.54 4.94 -2.47
CA PHE A 43 -16.62 4.57 -1.57
C PHE A 43 -17.03 5.73 -0.66
N LEU A 44 -16.08 6.42 -0.05
CA LEU A 44 -16.35 7.59 0.80
C LEU A 44 -17.07 8.69 0.03
N LYS A 45 -16.68 8.93 -1.23
CA LYS A 45 -17.35 9.91 -2.10
C LYS A 45 -18.80 9.54 -2.39
N VAL A 46 -19.07 8.28 -2.70
CA VAL A 46 -20.45 7.79 -2.98
C VAL A 46 -21.29 7.79 -1.71
N ALA A 47 -20.71 7.43 -0.57
CA ALA A 47 -21.36 7.43 0.73
C ALA A 47 -21.60 8.85 1.31
N GLN A 48 -21.09 9.90 0.65
CA GLN A 48 -21.10 11.27 1.16
C GLN A 48 -20.58 11.34 2.61
N ALA A 49 -19.48 10.61 2.86
CA ALA A 49 -18.93 10.45 4.18
C ALA A 49 -18.51 11.78 4.79
N ASN A 50 -18.77 11.94 6.10
CA ASN A 50 -18.22 13.07 6.84
C ASN A 50 -16.74 12.79 7.21
N LYS A 51 -16.00 13.84 7.56
CA LYS A 51 -14.56 13.74 7.88
C LYS A 51 -14.24 12.70 8.97
N LYS A 52 -15.13 12.52 9.94
CA LYS A 52 -14.93 11.52 11.01
C LYS A 52 -14.96 10.11 10.45
N LEU A 53 -15.92 9.81 9.57
CA LEU A 53 -16.05 8.52 8.91
C LEU A 53 -14.88 8.27 7.94
N GLU A 54 -14.45 9.28 7.20
CA GLU A 54 -13.28 9.17 6.32
C GLU A 54 -12.02 8.77 7.09
N LEU A 55 -11.73 9.44 8.20
CA LEU A 55 -10.56 9.14 9.04
C LEU A 55 -10.63 7.73 9.64
N LEU A 56 -11.80 7.32 10.11
CA LEU A 56 -12.00 5.97 10.64
C LEU A 56 -11.78 4.90 9.56
N ALA A 57 -12.32 5.12 8.36
CA ALA A 57 -12.15 4.19 7.25
C ALA A 57 -10.67 4.07 6.83
N PHE A 58 -9.94 5.20 6.73
CA PHE A 58 -8.51 5.16 6.44
C PHE A 58 -7.73 4.40 7.51
N PHE A 59 -8.03 4.65 8.79
CA PHE A 59 -7.41 3.94 9.90
C PHE A 59 -7.60 2.42 9.82
N LEU A 60 -8.82 1.95 9.52
CA LEU A 60 -9.11 0.51 9.40
C LEU A 60 -8.39 -0.11 8.20
N VAL A 61 -8.33 0.59 7.08
CA VAL A 61 -7.59 0.12 5.90
C VAL A 61 -6.08 0.07 6.17
N GLU A 62 -5.51 1.06 6.86
CA GLU A 62 -4.10 1.02 7.25
C GLU A 62 -3.79 -0.13 8.22
N LEU A 63 -4.69 -0.39 9.18
CA LEU A 63 -4.54 -1.53 10.09
C LEU A 63 -4.49 -2.86 9.32
N SER A 64 -5.29 -3.00 8.26
CA SER A 64 -5.31 -4.20 7.42
C SER A 64 -3.99 -4.45 6.67
N LEU A 65 -3.18 -3.43 6.41
CA LEU A 65 -1.89 -3.59 5.71
C LEU A 65 -0.84 -4.29 6.59
N VAL A 66 -0.99 -4.21 7.90
CA VAL A 66 -0.07 -4.83 8.87
C VAL A 66 -0.49 -6.27 9.17
N GLU A 67 -1.77 -6.59 9.02
CA GLU A 67 -2.33 -7.91 9.34
C GLU A 67 -2.13 -8.90 8.17
N TYR A 68 -1.33 -9.94 8.40
CA TYR A 68 -0.97 -10.91 7.36
C TYR A 68 -2.21 -11.65 6.82
N GLU A 69 -3.19 -11.94 7.68
CA GLU A 69 -4.42 -12.63 7.28
C GLU A 69 -5.25 -11.85 6.26
N MET A 70 -5.05 -10.54 6.14
CA MET A 70 -5.81 -9.67 5.25
C MET A 70 -5.33 -9.74 3.80
N LEU A 71 -4.13 -10.26 3.53
CA LEU A 71 -3.56 -10.40 2.18
C LEU A 71 -4.40 -11.27 1.24
N LYS A 72 -5.25 -12.14 1.79
CA LYS A 72 -6.15 -13.00 0.99
C LYS A 72 -7.30 -12.25 0.33
N PHE A 73 -7.58 -11.03 0.77
CA PHE A 73 -8.69 -10.22 0.24
C PHE A 73 -8.21 -9.26 -0.84
N SER A 74 -9.03 -9.09 -1.88
CA SER A 74 -8.74 -8.06 -2.89
C SER A 74 -8.91 -6.67 -2.27
N PRO A 75 -8.15 -5.65 -2.75
CA PRO A 75 -8.25 -4.30 -2.22
C PRO A 75 -9.67 -3.70 -2.29
N SER A 76 -10.46 -4.06 -3.30
CA SER A 76 -11.85 -3.62 -3.43
C SER A 76 -12.78 -4.23 -2.39
N LEU A 77 -12.58 -5.52 -2.08
CA LEU A 77 -13.40 -6.23 -1.09
C LEU A 77 -13.05 -5.76 0.32
N LEU A 78 -11.75 -5.66 0.61
CA LEU A 78 -11.24 -5.23 1.90
C LEU A 78 -11.75 -3.83 2.29
N THR A 79 -11.82 -2.91 1.32
CA THR A 79 -12.27 -1.53 1.58
C THR A 79 -13.78 -1.33 1.60
N ALA A 80 -14.55 -2.29 1.09
CA ALA A 80 -16.00 -2.24 1.09
C ALA A 80 -16.62 -2.82 2.37
N ALA A 81 -15.88 -3.69 3.07
CA ALA A 81 -16.28 -4.32 4.33
C ALA A 81 -16.31 -3.30 5.48
#